data_AF-A0A963H5K9-F1
#
_entry.id   AF-A0A963H5K9-F1
#
_cell.length_a   1.000
_cell.length_b   1.000
_cell.length_c   1.000
_cell.angle_alpha   90.00
_cell.angle_beta   90.00
_cell.angle_gamma   90.00
#
_symmetry.space_group_name_H-M   'P 1'
#
loop_
_entity.id
_entity.type
_entity.pdbx_description
1 polymer ?
#
loop_
_entity_poly.entity_id
_entity_poly.type
_entity_poly.pdbx_seq_one_letter_code
_entity_poly.pdbx_strand_id
1 'polypeptide(L)'
;MNKKKLGLFVLIAALVVSYFLFDLGRFFSLDYFKGQHAAIEAYRAAHPWATAGMFFAIYVAVTALSFPGAAVLTLVAGAIFGLLTGLVIVSFASSIGATLAFLASRFLLRDWVQQRFGDRLKAINAGVEKEGGFYLFTLRLVP
;
A
#
# COMPACT_ATOMS: atom_id res chain seq x y z
N MET A 1 21.59 13.28 -28.04
CA MET A 1 20.74 12.55 -27.08
C MET A 1 19.78 13.51 -26.40
N ASN A 2 18.49 13.18 -26.33
CA ASN A 2 17.46 14.04 -25.74
C ASN A 2 17.75 14.25 -24.23
N LYS A 3 17.70 15.49 -23.71
CA LYS A 3 18.13 15.84 -22.34
C LYS A 3 17.48 14.96 -21.24
N LYS A 4 16.27 14.48 -21.49
CA LYS A 4 15.54 13.52 -20.63
C LYS A 4 16.20 12.13 -20.57
N LYS A 5 16.73 11.63 -21.68
CA LYS A 5 17.46 10.34 -21.75
C LYS A 5 18.81 10.42 -21.04
N LEU A 6 19.47 11.58 -21.09
CA LEU A 6 20.71 11.82 -20.36
C LEU A 6 20.46 11.87 -18.84
N GLY A 7 19.39 12.53 -18.40
CA GLY A 7 19.01 12.56 -16.98
C GLY A 7 18.67 11.17 -16.41
N LEU A 8 17.94 10.35 -17.18
CA LEU A 8 17.64 8.98 -16.79
C LEU A 8 18.91 8.11 -16.69
N PHE A 9 19.83 8.28 -17.63
CA PHE A 9 21.10 7.54 -17.62
C PHE A 9 21.96 7.91 -16.40
N VAL A 10 22.04 9.20 -16.07
CA VAL A 10 22.77 9.67 -14.88
C VAL A 10 22.11 9.16 -13.59
N LEU A 11 20.79 9.13 -13.52
CA LEU A 11 20.05 8.58 -12.37
C LEU A 11 20.35 7.08 -12.19
N ILE A 12 20.29 6.30 -13.26
CA ILE A 12 20.57 4.85 -13.22
C ILE A 12 22.04 4.61 -12.84
N ALA A 13 22.97 5.36 -13.43
CA ALA A 13 24.39 5.27 -13.09
C ALA A 13 24.64 5.63 -11.62
N ALA A 14 23.98 6.66 -11.09
CA ALA A 14 24.06 7.04 -9.68
C ALA A 14 23.52 5.95 -8.75
N LEU A 15 22.39 5.30 -9.11
CA LEU A 15 21.84 4.17 -8.36
C LEU A 15 22.78 2.96 -8.36
N VAL A 16 23.36 2.63 -9.51
CA VAL A 16 24.34 1.53 -9.62
C VAL A 16 25.61 1.84 -8.83
N VAL A 17 26.13 3.06 -8.94
CA VAL A 17 27.32 3.48 -8.17
C VAL A 17 27.03 3.51 -6.67
N SER A 18 25.83 3.94 -6.25
CA SER A 18 25.43 3.83 -4.84
C SER A 18 25.34 2.38 -4.37
N TYR A 19 24.86 1.46 -5.20
CA TYR A 19 24.80 0.05 -4.86
C TYR A 19 26.20 -0.54 -4.57
N PHE A 20 27.22 -0.15 -5.35
CA PHE A 20 28.60 -0.58 -5.14
C PHE A 20 29.32 0.19 -4.02
N LEU A 21 29.10 1.50 -3.87
CA LEU A 21 29.72 2.32 -2.81
C LEU A 21 29.21 1.98 -1.41
N PHE A 22 27.93 1.65 -1.27
CA PHE A 22 27.33 1.26 0.01
C PHE A 22 27.50 -0.23 0.33
N ASP A 23 28.23 -0.98 -0.51
CA ASP A 23 28.55 -2.40 -0.30
C ASP A 23 27.30 -3.23 0.10
N LEU A 24 26.19 -3.01 -0.63
CA LEU A 24 24.91 -3.70 -0.39
C LEU A 24 25.02 -5.21 -0.57
N GLY A 25 26.08 -5.69 -1.23
CA GLY A 25 26.42 -7.11 -1.32
C GLY A 25 26.65 -7.77 0.04
N ARG A 26 27.16 -7.03 1.04
CA ARG A 26 27.35 -7.52 2.41
C ARG A 26 26.03 -7.74 3.15
N PHE A 27 25.02 -6.91 2.87
CA PHE A 27 23.65 -7.11 3.36
C PHE A 27 22.91 -8.23 2.64
N PHE A 28 23.27 -8.54 1.39
CA PHE A 28 22.73 -9.69 0.63
C PHE A 28 23.45 -11.02 0.91
N SER A 29 24.51 -11.02 1.72
CA SER A 29 25.19 -12.25 2.12
C SER A 29 24.26 -13.12 2.99
N LEU A 30 24.14 -14.40 2.63
CA LEU A 30 23.33 -15.38 3.36
C LEU A 30 23.75 -15.52 4.84
N ASP A 31 25.02 -15.26 5.15
CA ASP A 31 25.56 -15.33 6.51
C ASP A 31 25.14 -14.13 7.38
N TYR A 32 25.01 -12.92 6.81
CA TYR A 32 24.47 -11.76 7.53
C TYR A 32 22.96 -11.90 7.78
N PHE A 33 22.21 -12.42 6.80
CA PHE A 33 20.79 -12.75 6.98
C PHE A 33 20.58 -13.87 8.00
N LYS A 34 21.42 -14.92 8.02
CA LYS A 34 21.36 -15.97 9.06
C LYS A 34 21.70 -15.42 10.46
N GLY A 35 22.67 -14.51 10.57
CA GLY A 35 23.04 -13.88 11.85
C GLY A 35 21.98 -12.92 12.40
N GLN A 36 21.26 -12.22 11.53
CA GLN A 36 20.19 -11.27 11.90
C GLN A 36 18.79 -11.91 11.94
N HIS A 37 18.55 -13.05 11.26
CA HIS A 37 17.26 -13.74 11.30
C HIS A 37 16.88 -14.12 12.73
N ALA A 38 17.83 -14.65 13.50
CA ALA A 38 17.62 -15.00 14.89
C ALA A 38 17.34 -13.76 15.76
N ALA A 39 17.97 -12.62 15.47
CA ALA A 39 17.75 -11.37 16.20
C ALA A 39 16.40 -10.72 15.85
N ILE A 40 15.99 -10.75 14.58
CA ILE A 40 14.69 -10.26 14.10
C ILE A 40 13.56 -11.14 14.62
N GLU A 41 13.73 -12.47 14.58
CA GLU A 41 12.80 -13.39 15.22
C GLU A 41 12.74 -13.21 16.73
N ALA A 42 13.88 -13.04 17.42
CA ALA A 42 13.91 -12.80 18.86
C ALA A 42 13.21 -11.49 19.23
N TYR A 43 13.38 -10.42 18.44
CA TYR A 43 12.69 -9.15 18.67
C TYR A 43 11.17 -9.26 18.38
N ARG A 44 10.79 -9.97 17.31
CA ARG A 44 9.39 -10.26 16.98
C ARG A 44 8.74 -11.15 18.04
N ALA A 45 9.46 -12.12 18.58
CA ALA A 45 9.01 -13.00 19.66
C ALA A 45 8.91 -12.26 21.00
N ALA A 46 9.81 -11.29 21.23
CA ALA A 46 9.79 -10.45 22.43
C ALA A 46 8.65 -9.41 22.41
N HIS A 47 8.33 -8.84 21.24
CA HIS A 47 7.30 -7.80 21.10
C HIS A 47 6.32 -8.07 19.92
N PRO A 48 5.59 -9.19 19.95
CA PRO A 48 4.71 -9.58 18.84
C PRO A 48 3.59 -8.56 18.62
N TRP A 49 3.02 -8.03 19.70
CA TRP A 49 1.92 -7.07 19.65
C TRP A 49 2.35 -5.70 19.14
N ALA A 50 3.53 -5.20 19.53
CA ALA A 50 4.03 -3.91 19.06
C ALA A 50 4.36 -3.95 17.56
N THR A 51 4.98 -5.04 17.11
CA THR A 51 5.31 -5.25 15.69
C THR A 51 4.04 -5.37 14.85
N ALA A 52 3.05 -6.14 15.31
CA ALA A 52 1.75 -6.26 14.64
C ALA A 52 1.01 -4.92 14.63
N GLY A 53 0.99 -4.17 15.74
CA GLY A 53 0.34 -2.88 15.85
C GLY A 53 0.94 -1.81 14.93
N MET A 54 2.28 -1.75 14.85
CA MET A 54 2.98 -0.83 13.94
C MET A 54 2.69 -1.19 12.48
N PHE A 55 2.81 -2.47 12.11
CA PHE A 55 2.49 -2.94 10.76
C PHE A 55 1.04 -2.62 10.40
N PHE A 56 0.11 -2.88 11.31
CA PHE A 56 -1.31 -2.58 11.14
C PHE A 56 -1.55 -1.09 10.88
N ALA A 57 -0.97 -0.20 11.69
CA ALA A 57 -1.11 1.24 11.53
C ALA A 57 -0.57 1.73 10.18
N ILE A 58 0.60 1.22 9.76
CA ILE A 58 1.19 1.54 8.46
C ILE A 58 0.28 1.06 7.33
N TYR A 59 -0.21 -0.17 7.40
CA TYR A 59 -1.08 -0.75 6.38
C TYR A 59 -2.39 0.05 6.25
N VAL A 60 -3.01 0.40 7.39
CA VAL A 60 -4.21 1.26 7.42
C VAL A 60 -3.93 2.60 6.77
N ALA A 61 -2.82 3.25 7.09
CA ALA A 61 -2.47 4.56 6.52
C ALA A 61 -2.24 4.49 5.00
N VAL A 62 -1.47 3.50 4.54
CA VAL A 62 -1.21 3.29 3.10
C VAL A 62 -2.50 3.02 2.34
N THR A 63 -3.39 2.20 2.91
CA THR A 63 -4.70 1.90 2.31
C THR A 63 -5.63 3.12 2.32
N ALA A 64 -5.70 3.86 3.43
CA ALA A 64 -6.52 5.06 3.57
C ALA A 64 -6.10 6.17 2.60
N LEU A 65 -4.79 6.32 2.39
CA LEU A 65 -4.21 7.26 1.43
C LEU A 65 -4.25 6.75 -0.01
N SER A 66 -4.78 5.54 -0.25
CA SER A 66 -4.84 4.89 -1.56
C SER A 66 -3.48 4.82 -2.27
N PHE A 67 -2.40 4.63 -1.50
CA PHE A 67 -1.05 4.64 -2.03
C PHE A 67 -0.71 3.31 -2.74
N PRO A 68 -0.09 3.34 -3.94
CA PRO A 68 0.31 2.13 -4.64
C PRO A 68 1.40 1.40 -3.85
N GLY A 69 1.17 0.15 -3.49
CA GLY A 69 2.11 -0.65 -2.67
C GLY A 69 1.44 -1.56 -1.65
N ALA A 70 0.12 -1.45 -1.45
CA ALA A 70 -0.63 -2.32 -0.54
C ALA A 70 -0.41 -3.82 -0.84
N ALA A 71 -0.31 -4.21 -2.12
CA ALA A 71 -0.03 -5.59 -2.50
C ALA A 71 1.33 -6.10 -1.98
N VAL A 72 2.38 -5.27 -2.04
CA VAL A 72 3.71 -5.61 -1.50
C VAL A 72 3.64 -5.74 0.01
N LEU A 73 2.93 -4.83 0.69
CA LEU A 73 2.74 -4.91 2.14
C LEU A 73 2.00 -6.19 2.55
N THR A 74 0.99 -6.63 1.79
CA THR A 74 0.29 -7.89 2.06
C THR A 74 1.23 -9.09 1.97
N LEU A 75 2.13 -9.11 0.98
CA LEU A 75 3.14 -10.17 0.86
C LEU A 75 4.12 -10.15 2.05
N VAL A 76 4.56 -8.96 2.45
CA VAL A 76 5.41 -8.76 3.63
C VAL A 76 4.68 -9.23 4.90
N ALA A 77 3.38 -8.99 5.02
CA ALA A 77 2.58 -9.47 6.15
C ALA A 77 2.58 -11.00 6.23
N GLY A 78 2.41 -11.69 5.10
CA GLY A 78 2.47 -13.15 5.03
C GLY A 78 3.86 -13.69 5.38
N ALA A 79 4.92 -13.02 4.93
CA ALA A 79 6.30 -13.40 5.23
C ALA A 79 6.68 -13.19 6.70
N ILE A 80 6.26 -12.06 7.30
CA ILE A 80 6.58 -11.73 8.68
C ILE A 80 5.67 -12.49 9.65
N PHE A 81 4.36 -12.46 9.43
CA PHE A 81 3.38 -12.96 10.40
C PHE A 81 2.90 -14.39 10.16
N GLY A 82 3.23 -14.97 9.00
CA GLY A 82 2.63 -16.21 8.53
C GLY A 82 1.25 -15.99 7.91
N LEU A 83 0.73 -17.01 7.24
CA LEU A 83 -0.50 -16.90 6.45
C LEU A 83 -1.72 -16.52 7.29
N LEU A 84 -1.98 -17.23 8.38
CA LEU A 84 -3.21 -17.04 9.17
C LEU A 84 -3.22 -15.69 9.91
N THR A 85 -2.15 -15.39 10.63
CA THR A 85 -2.05 -14.13 11.39
C THR A 85 -1.94 -12.93 10.45
N GLY A 86 -1.15 -13.04 9.38
CA GLY A 86 -1.07 -12.01 8.34
C GLY A 86 -2.42 -11.76 7.68
N LEU A 87 -3.18 -12.81 7.35
CA LEU A 87 -4.53 -12.70 6.80
C LEU A 87 -5.46 -11.93 7.72
N VAL A 88 -5.48 -12.27 9.02
CA VAL A 88 -6.33 -11.57 10.00
C VAL A 88 -5.93 -10.10 10.08
N ILE A 89 -4.64 -9.80 10.29
CA ILE A 89 -4.14 -8.43 10.40
C ILE A 89 -4.49 -7.60 9.16
N VAL A 90 -4.19 -8.13 7.96
CA VAL A 90 -4.42 -7.42 6.69
C VAL A 90 -5.91 -7.27 6.40
N SER A 91 -6.76 -8.24 6.74
CA SER A 91 -8.21 -8.16 6.51
C SER A 91 -8.83 -7.02 7.30
N PHE A 92 -8.49 -6.89 8.59
CA PHE A 92 -8.96 -5.78 9.42
C PHE A 92 -8.32 -4.45 8.99
N ALA A 93 -7.01 -4.43 8.74
CA ALA A 93 -6.30 -3.22 8.34
C ALA A 93 -6.82 -2.65 7.01
N SER A 94 -7.05 -3.52 6.02
CA SER A 94 -7.61 -3.12 4.72
C SER A 94 -9.04 -2.62 4.83
N SER A 95 -9.88 -3.29 5.62
CA SER A 95 -11.28 -2.86 5.83
C SER A 95 -11.35 -1.49 6.49
N ILE A 96 -10.54 -1.26 7.53
CA ILE A 96 -10.48 0.04 8.21
C ILE A 96 -9.89 1.10 7.28
N GLY A 97 -8.80 0.80 6.59
CA GLY A 97 -8.19 1.71 5.63
C GLY A 97 -9.14 2.12 4.50
N ALA A 98 -9.85 1.17 3.91
CA ALA A 98 -10.87 1.43 2.89
C ALA A 98 -12.04 2.26 3.45
N THR A 99 -12.46 1.99 4.68
CA THR A 99 -13.48 2.80 5.36
C THR A 99 -13.01 4.23 5.58
N LEU A 100 -11.76 4.45 6.01
CA LEU A 100 -11.17 5.78 6.17
C LEU A 100 -11.04 6.51 4.83
N ALA A 101 -10.61 5.83 3.76
CA ALA A 101 -10.58 6.39 2.41
C ALA A 101 -11.97 6.82 1.95
N PHE A 102 -13.00 5.99 2.20
CA PHE A 102 -14.38 6.32 1.92
C PHE A 102 -14.87 7.54 2.71
N LEU A 103 -14.58 7.61 4.01
CA LEU A 103 -14.96 8.75 4.85
C LEU A 103 -14.25 10.04 4.40
N ALA A 104 -12.96 9.97 4.07
CA ALA A 104 -12.22 11.09 3.52
C ALA A 104 -12.82 11.58 2.19
N SER A 105 -13.16 10.66 1.29
CA SER A 105 -13.83 10.99 0.04
C SER A 105 -15.20 11.63 0.27
N ARG A 106 -16.00 11.09 1.19
CA ARG A 106 -17.37 11.52 1.47
C ARG A 106 -17.45 12.87 2.17
N PHE A 107 -16.53 13.16 3.10
CA PHE A 107 -16.61 14.33 3.97
C PHE A 107 -15.60 15.43 3.65
N LEU A 108 -14.38 15.08 3.23
CA LEU A 108 -13.33 16.07 2.96
C LEU A 108 -13.27 16.44 1.47
N LEU A 109 -13.38 15.47 0.57
CA LEU A 109 -13.13 15.66 -0.86
C LEU A 109 -14.40 15.86 -1.70
N ARG A 110 -15.59 15.62 -1.13
CA ARG A 110 -16.86 15.62 -1.84
C ARG A 110 -17.09 16.89 -2.65
N ASP A 111 -16.97 18.06 -2.02
CA ASP A 111 -17.29 19.33 -2.65
C ASP A 111 -16.27 19.68 -3.75
N TRP A 112 -14.98 19.41 -3.50
CA TRP A 112 -13.93 19.59 -4.50
C TRP A 112 -14.15 18.69 -5.73
N VAL A 113 -14.47 17.42 -5.51
CA VAL A 113 -14.76 16.46 -6.59
C VAL A 113 -16.01 16.87 -7.37
N GLN A 114 -17.08 17.29 -6.68
CA GLN A 114 -18.31 17.75 -7.33
C GLN A 114 -18.10 19.03 -8.16
N GLN A 115 -17.31 19.99 -7.68
CA GLN A 115 -16.98 21.19 -8.45
C GLN A 115 -16.12 20.88 -9.68
N ARG A 116 -15.14 19.96 -9.54
CA ARG A 116 -14.20 19.64 -10.62
C ARG A 116 -14.78 18.71 -11.68
N PHE A 117 -15.65 17.78 -11.30
CA PHE A 117 -16.16 16.70 -12.16
C PHE A 117 -17.69 16.63 -12.24
N GLY A 118 -18.39 17.68 -11.80
CA GLY A 118 -19.85 17.70 -11.61
C GLY A 118 -20.66 17.17 -12.80
N ASP A 119 -20.34 17.56 -14.02
CA ASP A 119 -21.11 17.13 -15.20
C ASP A 119 -20.97 15.63 -15.50
N ARG A 120 -19.80 15.02 -15.23
CA ARG A 120 -19.61 13.57 -15.35
C ARG A 120 -20.27 12.82 -14.19
N LEU A 121 -20.25 13.40 -13.00
CA LEU A 121 -20.84 12.82 -11.80
C LEU A 121 -22.38 12.86 -11.81
N LYS A 122 -23.00 13.83 -12.50
CA LYS A 122 -24.48 13.92 -12.62
C LYS A 122 -25.09 12.62 -13.17
N ALA A 123 -24.54 12.08 -14.26
CA ALA A 123 -25.03 10.84 -14.86
C ALA A 123 -24.85 9.63 -13.92
N ILE A 124 -23.72 9.57 -13.22
CA ILE A 124 -23.43 8.51 -12.24
C ILE A 124 -24.41 8.60 -11.06
N ASN A 125 -24.59 9.80 -10.49
CA ASN A 125 -25.49 10.02 -9.36
C ASN A 125 -26.94 9.68 -9.71
N ALA A 126 -27.42 10.08 -10.90
CA ALA A 126 -28.77 9.74 -11.37
C ALA A 126 -28.95 8.22 -11.57
N GLY A 127 -27.93 7.53 -12.08
CA GLY A 127 -27.93 6.06 -12.20
C GLY A 127 -28.00 5.37 -10.84
N VAL A 128 -27.24 5.86 -9.86
CA VAL A 128 -27.26 5.36 -8.48
C VAL A 128 -28.61 5.66 -7.79
N GLU A 129 -29.22 6.81 -8.05
CA GLU A 129 -30.52 7.18 -7.46
C GLU A 129 -31.66 6.30 -7.98
N LYS A 130 -31.62 5.95 -9.27
CA LYS A 130 -32.66 5.13 -9.91
C LYS A 130 -32.54 3.64 -9.57
N GLU A 131 -31.32 3.10 -9.60
CA GLU A 131 -31.07 1.64 -9.47
C GLU A 131 -29.83 1.33 -8.62
N GLY A 132 -29.67 2.01 -7.48
CA GLY A 132 -28.43 2.00 -6.70
C GLY A 132 -27.83 0.63 -6.40
N GLY A 133 -28.66 -0.35 -6.01
CA GLY A 133 -28.19 -1.72 -5.76
C GLY A 133 -27.64 -2.41 -7.00
N PHE A 134 -28.35 -2.31 -8.13
CA PHE A 134 -27.93 -2.91 -9.40
C PHE A 134 -26.72 -2.18 -9.97
N TYR A 135 -26.73 -0.84 -9.93
CA TYR A 135 -25.63 -0.01 -10.42
C TYR A 135 -24.30 -0.27 -9.69
N LEU A 136 -24.34 -0.36 -8.36
CA LEU A 136 -23.15 -0.72 -7.55
C LEU A 136 -22.68 -2.15 -7.82
N PHE A 137 -23.61 -3.08 -8.05
CA PHE A 137 -23.27 -4.46 -8.40
C PHE A 137 -22.61 -4.55 -9.78
N THR A 138 -23.14 -3.85 -10.79
CA THR A 138 -22.54 -3.79 -12.13
C THR A 138 -21.14 -3.18 -12.10
N LEU A 139 -20.94 -2.09 -11.34
CA LEU A 139 -19.61 -1.49 -11.15
C LEU A 139 -18.60 -2.44 -10.49
N ARG A 140 -19.06 -3.38 -9.66
CA ARG A 140 -18.18 -4.42 -9.07
C ARG A 140 -17.90 -5.58 -10.01
N LEU A 141 -18.79 -5.87 -10.95
CA LEU A 141 -18.66 -6.97 -11.90
C LEU A 141 -17.85 -6.60 -13.15
N VAL A 142 -17.83 -5.32 -13.52
CA VAL A 142 -17.08 -4.82 -14.68
C VAL A 142 -15.78 -4.18 -14.15
N PRO A 143 -14.63 -4.88 -14.23
CA PRO A 143 -13.35 -4.37 -13.72
C PRO A 143 -12.78 -3.22 -14.56
#